data_AF-A0A3Q0DK14-F1
#
_entry.id   AF-A0A3Q0DK14-F1
#
_cell.length_a   1.000
_cell.length_b   1.000
_cell.length_c   1.000
_cell.angle_alpha   90.00
_cell.angle_beta   90.00
_cell.angle_gamma   90.00
#
_symmetry.space_group_name_H-M   'P 1'
#
loop_
_entity.id
_entity.type
_entity.pdbx_description
1 polymer ?
#
loop_
_entity_poly.entity_id
_entity_poly.type
_entity_poly.pdbx_seq_one_letter_code
_entity_poly.pdbx_strand_id
1 'polypeptide(L)'
;DKLAELHGNMFVEECVKCKTQYVRDTVVGSMGLKATGRLCTVAKARGLRACRGELRDTILDWEDALPDRDLALADEASRSDP
;
A
#
# COMPACT_ATOMS: atom_id res chain seq x y z
N ASP A 1 3.13 7.13 12.41
CA ASP A 1 2.89 5.68 12.53
C ASP A 1 1.74 5.32 13.50
N LYS A 2 0.73 6.19 13.67
CA LYS A 2 -0.46 5.96 14.52
C LYS A 2 -1.79 5.96 13.74
N LEU A 3 -1.75 5.50 12.50
CA LEU A 3 -2.91 5.48 11.60
C LEU A 3 -2.92 4.13 10.88
N ALA A 4 -4.09 3.49 10.84
CA ALA A 4 -4.35 2.28 10.07
C ALA A 4 -5.39 2.61 8.98
N GLU A 5 -5.03 2.48 7.72
CA GLU A 5 -5.90 2.80 6.58
C GLU A 5 -6.54 1.50 6.06
N LEU A 6 -7.51 0.99 6.82
CA LEU A 6 -8.05 -0.37 6.66
C LEU A 6 -8.65 -0.69 5.27
N HIS A 7 -9.15 0.32 4.54
CA HIS A 7 -9.70 0.15 3.20
C HIS A 7 -8.84 0.82 2.11
N GLY A 8 -7.61 1.21 2.46
CA GLY A 8 -6.70 1.92 1.57
C GLY A 8 -6.88 3.43 1.55
N ASN A 9 -6.12 4.06 0.66
CA ASN A 9 -6.08 5.51 0.48
C ASN A 9 -5.90 5.86 -0.99
N MET A 10 -6.75 6.77 -1.51
CA MET A 10 -6.77 7.14 -2.93
C MET A 10 -5.47 7.78 -3.41
N PHE A 11 -4.61 8.25 -2.51
CA PHE A 11 -3.32 8.86 -2.83
C PHE A 11 -2.15 7.88 -2.71
N VAL A 12 -2.41 6.64 -2.26
CA VAL A 12 -1.37 5.65 -1.99
C VAL A 12 -1.38 4.57 -3.05
N GLU A 13 -0.19 4.26 -3.56
CA GLU A 13 0.04 3.07 -4.37
C GLU A 13 1.20 2.25 -3.79
N GLU A 14 1.12 0.93 -3.93
CA GLU A 14 2.07 -0.02 -3.37
C GLU A 14 2.73 -0.87 -4.47
N CYS A 15 4.04 -1.08 -4.32
CA CYS A 15 4.76 -2.03 -5.17
C CYS A 15 4.44 -3.47 -4.82
N VAL A 16 3.93 -4.24 -5.79
CA VAL A 16 3.62 -5.67 -5.60
C VAL A 16 4.83 -6.53 -5.23
N LYS A 17 6.04 -6.09 -5.60
CA LYS A 17 7.30 -6.85 -5.37
C LYS A 17 7.95 -6.57 -4.04
N CYS A 18 8.04 -5.29 -3.64
CA CYS A 18 8.82 -4.89 -2.47
C CYS A 18 7.98 -4.23 -1.38
N LYS A 19 6.66 -4.11 -1.58
CA LYS A 19 5.71 -3.57 -0.59
C LYS A 19 5.96 -2.12 -0.18
N THR A 20 6.85 -1.44 -0.89
CA THR A 20 7.07 0.01 -0.71
C THR A 20 5.85 0.77 -1.20
N GLN A 21 5.34 1.63 -0.34
CA GLN A 21 4.23 2.53 -0.60
C GLN A 21 4.73 3.90 -1.06
N TYR A 22 3.95 4.54 -1.93
CA TYR A 22 4.19 5.89 -2.42
C TYR A 22 2.93 6.71 -2.17
N VAL A 23 3.06 7.79 -1.39
CA VAL A 23 2.01 8.80 -1.23
C VAL A 23 2.16 9.84 -2.34
N ARG A 24 1.10 10.09 -3.09
CA ARG A 24 1.05 11.05 -4.20
C ARG A 24 0.34 12.34 -3.80
N ASP A 25 0.60 13.40 -4.56
CA ASP A 25 -0.08 14.70 -4.45
C ASP A 25 -1.47 14.68 -5.11
N THR A 26 -1.65 13.84 -6.11
CA THR A 26 -2.93 13.60 -6.80
C THR A 26 -3.42 12.17 -6.59
N VAL A 27 -4.72 11.95 -6.76
CA VAL A 27 -5.32 10.61 -6.67
C VAL A 27 -4.69 9.63 -7.66
N VAL A 28 -4.44 8.42 -7.19
CA VAL A 28 -4.07 7.26 -7.99
C VAL A 28 -5.32 6.83 -8.75
N GLY A 29 -5.32 7.02 -10.08
CA GLY A 29 -6.52 6.91 -10.93
C GLY A 29 -7.11 5.50 -11.13
N SER A 30 -6.90 4.57 -10.21
CA SER A 30 -7.46 3.21 -10.21
C SER A 30 -7.99 2.82 -8.83
N MET A 31 -8.88 1.82 -8.77
CA MET A 31 -9.45 1.26 -7.54
C MET A 31 -9.64 -0.26 -7.69
N GLY A 32 -9.54 -0.99 -6.57
CA GLY A 32 -9.68 -2.44 -6.51
C GLY A 32 -8.36 -3.16 -6.74
N LEU A 33 -7.27 -2.65 -6.14
CA LEU A 33 -5.92 -3.22 -6.22
C LEU A 33 -5.43 -3.40 -7.67
N LYS A 34 -5.73 -2.42 -8.53
CA LYS A 34 -5.41 -2.47 -9.97
C LYS A 34 -4.07 -1.80 -10.26
N ALA A 35 -3.48 -2.18 -11.38
CA ALA A 35 -2.24 -1.58 -11.86
C ALA A 35 -2.45 -0.09 -12.18
N THR A 36 -1.59 0.76 -11.63
CA THR A 36 -1.66 2.22 -11.83
C THR A 36 -0.93 2.69 -13.08
N GLY A 37 -0.22 1.77 -13.76
CA GLY A 37 0.63 2.04 -14.91
C GLY A 37 2.06 2.51 -14.56
N ARG A 38 2.36 2.76 -13.28
CA ARG A 38 3.70 3.16 -12.82
C ARG A 38 4.54 1.98 -12.36
N LEU A 39 5.85 2.20 -12.29
CA LEU A 39 6.82 1.21 -11.82
C LEU A 39 7.58 1.70 -10.60
N CYS A 40 7.88 0.77 -9.69
CA CYS A 40 8.63 1.02 -8.48
C CYS A 40 10.08 1.44 -8.77
N THR A 41 10.51 2.53 -8.12
CA THR A 41 11.82 3.16 -8.30
C THR A 41 12.84 2.78 -7.23
N VAL A 42 12.43 2.04 -6.18
CA VAL A 42 13.33 1.59 -5.10
C VAL A 42 14.53 0.85 -5.67
N ALA A 43 15.73 1.24 -5.22
CA ALA A 43 16.95 0.53 -5.55
C ALA A 43 16.99 -0.82 -4.81
N LYS A 44 17.30 -1.92 -5.52
CA LYS A 44 17.52 -3.23 -4.88
C LYS A 44 18.78 -3.20 -4.01
N ALA A 45 18.91 -4.18 -3.10
CA ALA A 45 19.91 -4.33 -2.03
C ALA A 45 21.41 -4.16 -2.38
N ARG A 46 21.77 -3.86 -3.64
CA ARG A 46 23.14 -3.53 -4.06
C ARG A 46 23.23 -2.28 -4.97
N GLY A 47 22.16 -1.48 -5.08
CA GLY A 47 22.13 -0.26 -5.90
C GLY A 47 22.16 -0.49 -7.43
N LEU A 48 22.46 -1.70 -7.89
CA LEU A 48 22.72 -1.97 -9.31
C LEU A 48 21.47 -1.95 -10.20
N ARG A 49 20.27 -2.15 -9.65
CA ARG A 49 19.01 -2.12 -10.42
C ARG A 49 17.84 -1.61 -9.59
N ALA A 50 16.96 -0.84 -10.21
CA ALA A 50 15.66 -0.49 -9.64
C ALA A 50 14.75 -1.73 -9.55
N CYS A 51 13.81 -1.71 -8.61
CA CYS A 51 12.84 -2.77 -8.36
C CYS A 51 12.01 -3.08 -9.61
N ARG A 52 11.47 -2.03 -10.26
CA ARG A 52 10.59 -2.13 -11.44
C ARG A 52 9.44 -3.12 -11.23
N GLY A 53 8.92 -3.19 -10.01
CA GLY A 53 7.64 -3.84 -9.73
C GLY A 53 6.50 -2.94 -10.20
N GLU A 54 5.41 -3.54 -10.65
CA GLU A 54 4.16 -2.82 -10.91
C GLU A 54 3.69 -2.17 -9.61
N LEU A 55 3.23 -0.92 -9.72
CA LEU A 55 2.52 -0.24 -8.63
C LEU A 55 1.03 -0.47 -8.79
N ARG A 56 0.36 -0.75 -7.67
CA ARG A 56 -1.09 -0.93 -7.59
C ARG A 56 -1.70 0.05 -6.58
N ASP A 57 -2.93 0.48 -6.82
CA ASP A 57 -3.67 1.22 -5.79
C ASP A 57 -3.91 0.35 -4.54
N THR A 58 -4.23 0.99 -3.42
CA THR A 58 -4.51 0.30 -2.15
C THR A 58 -6.00 0.22 -1.82
N ILE A 59 -6.87 0.73 -2.70
CA ILE A 59 -8.31 0.76 -2.47
C ILE A 59 -8.87 -0.65 -2.66
N LEU A 60 -9.46 -1.20 -1.60
CA LEU A 60 -10.09 -2.51 -1.60
C LEU A 60 -11.44 -2.48 -2.34
N ASP A 61 -11.69 -3.48 -3.18
CA ASP A 61 -13.05 -3.78 -3.65
C ASP A 61 -13.80 -4.61 -2.59
N TRP A 62 -15.10 -4.84 -2.78
CA TRP A 62 -15.96 -5.50 -1.80
C TRP A 62 -15.50 -6.90 -1.38
N GLU A 63 -14.79 -7.60 -2.26
CA GLU A 63 -14.34 -8.98 -2.05
C GLU A 63 -12.89 -9.06 -1.55
N ASP A 64 -12.18 -7.93 -1.48
CA ASP A 64 -10.78 -7.90 -1.09
C ASP A 64 -10.61 -7.99 0.43
N ALA A 65 -9.63 -8.77 0.88
CA ALA A 65 -9.28 -8.87 2.28
C ALA A 65 -8.57 -7.59 2.78
N LEU A 66 -8.78 -7.25 4.05
CA LEU A 66 -8.08 -6.14 4.69
C LEU A 66 -6.56 -6.40 4.73
N PRO A 67 -5.72 -5.35 4.67
CA PRO A 67 -4.28 -5.47 4.81
C PRO A 67 -3.89 -5.98 6.20
N ASP A 68 -3.20 -7.13 6.25
CA ASP A 68 -2.82 -7.83 7.49
C ASP A 68 -2.11 -6.94 8.50
N ARG A 69 -1.18 -6.09 8.05
CA ARG A 69 -0.37 -5.21 8.92
C ARG A 69 -1.24 -4.16 9.61
N ASP A 70 -2.06 -3.45 8.84
CA ASP A 70 -2.91 -2.38 9.35
C ASP A 70 -4.03 -2.95 10.22
N LEU A 71 -4.58 -4.13 9.86
CA LEU A 71 -5.53 -4.85 10.68
C LEU A 71 -4.93 -5.29 12.03
N ALA A 72 -3.72 -5.86 12.03
CA ALA A 72 -3.05 -6.30 13.26
C ALA A 72 -2.76 -5.13 14.20
N LEU A 73 -2.28 -4.00 13.67
CA LEU A 73 -2.02 -2.79 14.46
C LEU A 73 -3.32 -2.19 15.01
N ALA A 74 -4.40 -2.20 14.23
CA ALA A 74 -5.70 -1.70 14.67
C ALA A 74 -6.32 -2.60 15.76
N ASP A 75 -6.24 -3.92 15.61
CA ASP A 75 -6.75 -4.88 16.61
C ASP A 75 -5.96 -4.79 17.94
N GLU A 76 -4.63 -4.70 17.87
CA GLU A 76 -3.78 -4.51 19.05
C GLU A 76 -4.12 -3.20 19.79
N ALA A 77 -4.22 -2.08 19.07
CA ALA A 77 -4.56 -0.79 19.64
C ALA A 77 -5.97 -0.79 20.28
N SER A 78 -6.94 -1.44 19.63
CA SER A 78 -8.33 -1.52 20.13
C SER A 78 -8.45 -2.32 21.44
N ARG A 79 -7.54 -3.27 21.69
CA ARG A 79 -7.51 -4.10 22.92
C ARG A 79 -6.72 -3.47 24.05
N SER A 80 -5.86 -2.50 23.75
CA SER A 80 -4.90 -1.92 24.69
C SER A 80 -5.34 -0.55 25.22
N ASP A 81 -6.49 -0.03 24.78
CA ASP A 81 -7.12 1.16 25.37
C ASP A 81 -7.91 0.75 26.65
N PRO A 82 -7.58 1.28 27.84
CA PRO A 82 -8.30 1.00 29.09
C PRO A 82 -9.67 1.68 29.18
#